data_AF-A0A7C3GYP3-F1
#
_entry.id   AF-A0A7C3GYP3-F1
#
_cell.length_a   1.000
_cell.length_b   1.000
_cell.length_c   1.000
_cell.angle_alpha   90.00
_cell.angle_beta   90.00
_cell.angle_gamma   90.00
#
_symmetry.space_group_name_H-M   'P 1'
#
loop_
_entity.id
_entity.type
_entity.pdbx_description
1 polymer ?
#
loop_
_entity_poly.entity_id
_entity_poly.type
_entity_poly.pdbx_seq_one_letter_code
_entity_poly.pdbx_strand_id
1 'polypeptide(L)'
;MKQIKGRHLIMGLCLSACSLEVSAISIQPGNAIFLSGTTVLTNPELGGTVINDNIDGFFKIEPESPLFSFGQQYQNRVVRSEETGTVIIAPRLRDPFNVTGGQALIDGFSINGYAGWEVDVNYRSDGVGDKGPTFVDRSADGDVLTFTFGFPLVINNLFGEIQEESFFINILTDAPKFITTGRATLFGRNLDYPDEFFEASIGGIAVPSSADVNAAPVPASALLFGSGLLGLVGMVRRKHDNI
;
A
#
# COMPACT_ATOMS: atom_id res chain seq x y z
N MET A 1 68.40 -43.84 -1.20
CA MET A 1 67.04 -43.48 -0.71
C MET A 1 66.98 -41.97 -0.55
N LYS A 2 66.18 -41.26 -1.36
CA LYS A 2 66.10 -39.79 -1.35
C LYS A 2 64.62 -39.41 -1.21
N GLN A 3 64.23 -38.91 -0.04
CA GLN A 3 62.86 -38.49 0.25
C GLN A 3 62.55 -37.17 -0.46
N ILE A 4 61.47 -37.15 -1.25
CA ILE A 4 60.90 -35.95 -1.86
C ILE A 4 59.75 -35.49 -0.95
N LYS A 5 59.93 -34.35 -0.28
CA LYS A 5 58.88 -33.68 0.50
C LYS A 5 57.96 -32.91 -0.45
N GLY A 6 56.78 -33.44 -0.71
CA GLY A 6 55.69 -32.74 -1.39
C GLY A 6 55.03 -31.72 -0.45
N ARG A 7 55.16 -30.44 -0.75
CA ARG A 7 54.39 -29.36 -0.10
C ARG A 7 53.10 -29.16 -0.90
N HIS A 8 51.97 -29.56 -0.32
CA HIS A 8 50.65 -29.22 -0.85
C HIS A 8 50.28 -27.80 -0.41
N LEU A 9 50.27 -26.88 -1.38
CA LEU A 9 49.77 -25.52 -1.22
C LEU A 9 48.26 -25.56 -1.48
N ILE A 10 47.46 -25.52 -0.43
CA ILE A 10 46.00 -25.40 -0.54
C ILE A 10 45.69 -23.90 -0.67
N MET A 11 45.34 -23.47 -1.87
CA MET A 11 44.92 -22.10 -2.17
C MET A 11 43.41 -22.01 -1.96
N GLY A 12 43.00 -21.49 -0.80
CA GLY A 12 41.60 -21.25 -0.48
C GLY A 12 41.09 -20.03 -1.24
N LEU A 13 40.18 -20.26 -2.19
CA LEU A 13 39.46 -19.21 -2.90
C LEU A 13 38.28 -18.76 -2.02
N CYS A 14 38.46 -17.67 -1.26
CA CYS A 14 37.36 -17.02 -0.55
C CYS A 14 36.50 -16.27 -1.58
N LEU A 15 35.38 -16.89 -1.98
CA LEU A 15 34.31 -16.22 -2.70
C LEU A 15 33.51 -15.37 -1.68
N SER A 16 33.92 -14.13 -1.46
CA SER A 16 33.08 -13.16 -0.75
C SER A 16 31.93 -12.78 -1.68
N ALA A 17 30.75 -13.36 -1.46
CA ALA A 17 29.51 -12.89 -2.05
C ALA A 17 29.19 -11.52 -1.43
N CYS A 18 29.44 -10.44 -2.18
CA CYS A 18 28.84 -9.14 -1.86
C CYS A 18 27.32 -9.27 -2.04
N SER A 19 26.58 -9.38 -0.94
CA SER A 19 25.13 -9.15 -0.96
C SER A 19 24.92 -7.67 -1.25
N LEU A 20 24.37 -7.36 -2.42
CA LEU A 20 23.80 -6.04 -2.66
C LEU A 20 22.50 -5.99 -1.88
N GLU A 21 22.49 -5.24 -0.77
CA GLU A 21 21.25 -4.89 -0.10
C GLU A 21 20.44 -4.01 -1.06
N VAL A 22 19.37 -4.59 -1.63
CA VAL A 22 18.39 -3.83 -2.39
C VAL A 22 17.50 -3.12 -1.39
N SER A 23 18.01 -2.01 -0.87
CA SER A 23 17.22 -1.06 -0.09
C SER A 23 16.05 -0.58 -0.94
N ALA A 24 14.92 -0.36 -0.30
CA ALA A 24 13.73 0.12 -0.97
C ALA A 24 14.03 1.52 -1.60
N ILE A 25 13.41 1.78 -2.77
CA ILE A 25 13.73 2.94 -3.60
C ILE A 25 12.69 4.03 -3.34
N SER A 26 13.12 5.09 -2.67
CA SER A 26 12.31 6.31 -2.50
C SER A 26 11.90 6.91 -3.85
N ILE A 27 10.60 7.17 -4.03
CA ILE A 27 10.02 7.76 -5.25
C ILE A 27 9.67 9.24 -5.02
N GLN A 28 10.34 10.10 -5.79
CA GLN A 28 10.09 11.54 -5.80
C GLN A 28 8.84 11.88 -6.65
N PRO A 29 8.10 12.95 -6.34
CA PRO A 29 7.00 13.42 -7.18
C PRO A 29 7.40 13.63 -8.65
N GLY A 30 6.56 13.16 -9.58
CA GLY A 30 6.79 13.23 -11.03
C GLY A 30 7.69 12.13 -11.61
N ASN A 31 8.23 11.23 -10.78
CA ASN A 31 9.08 10.13 -11.23
C ASN A 31 8.30 8.82 -11.38
N ALA A 32 8.92 7.87 -12.07
CA ALA A 32 8.52 6.48 -12.11
C ALA A 32 9.74 5.59 -11.83
N ILE A 33 9.52 4.46 -11.16
CA ILE A 33 10.57 3.48 -10.85
C ILE A 33 10.10 2.06 -11.20
N PHE A 34 11.05 1.17 -11.45
CA PHE A 34 10.81 -0.25 -11.59
C PHE A 34 10.78 -0.93 -10.23
N LEU A 35 9.83 -1.84 -10.03
CA LEU A 35 9.71 -2.64 -8.81
C LEU A 35 10.20 -4.05 -9.09
N SER A 36 11.22 -4.49 -8.36
CA SER A 36 11.82 -5.82 -8.50
C SER A 36 11.27 -6.85 -7.51
N GLY A 37 10.51 -6.40 -6.52
CA GLY A 37 10.20 -7.19 -5.33
C GLY A 37 11.33 -7.12 -4.30
N THR A 38 10.95 -7.40 -3.05
CA THR A 38 11.86 -7.55 -1.90
C THR A 38 11.31 -8.61 -0.93
N THR A 39 12.07 -8.91 0.11
CA THR A 39 11.69 -9.81 1.20
C THR A 39 11.89 -9.13 2.55
N VAL A 40 11.28 -9.65 3.62
CA VAL A 40 11.56 -9.13 4.96
C VAL A 40 12.98 -9.43 5.41
N LEU A 41 13.60 -10.49 4.88
CA LEU A 41 14.99 -10.80 5.18
C LEU A 41 15.95 -9.72 4.64
N THR A 42 15.65 -9.16 3.47
CA THR A 42 16.47 -8.12 2.83
C THR A 42 16.15 -6.72 3.32
N ASN A 43 14.88 -6.45 3.63
CA ASN A 43 14.41 -5.14 4.11
C ASN A 43 13.58 -5.36 5.40
N PRO A 44 14.23 -5.56 6.57
CA PRO A 44 13.57 -5.85 7.83
C PRO A 44 12.58 -4.78 8.30
N GLU A 45 12.79 -3.52 7.90
CA GLU A 45 11.93 -2.39 8.20
C GLU A 45 10.51 -2.54 7.63
N LEU A 46 10.34 -3.41 6.63
CA LEU A 46 9.04 -3.78 6.05
C LEU A 46 8.27 -4.82 6.88
N GLY A 47 8.90 -5.38 7.90
CA GLY A 47 8.27 -6.20 8.92
C GLY A 47 7.58 -5.34 9.99
N GLY A 48 6.58 -5.92 10.65
CA GLY A 48 5.97 -5.29 11.81
C GLY A 48 4.59 -5.82 12.17
N THR A 49 3.90 -5.08 13.03
CA THR A 49 2.58 -5.47 13.53
C THR A 49 1.46 -4.90 12.66
N VAL A 50 0.52 -5.75 12.23
CA VAL A 50 -0.68 -5.32 11.51
C VAL A 50 -1.59 -4.54 12.46
N ILE A 51 -1.90 -3.29 12.13
CA ILE A 51 -2.75 -2.38 12.93
C ILE A 51 -4.09 -2.07 12.27
N ASN A 52 -4.24 -2.39 10.99
CA ASN A 52 -5.49 -2.35 10.24
C ASN A 52 -5.46 -3.41 9.14
N ASP A 53 -6.56 -4.09 8.90
CA ASP A 53 -6.68 -5.09 7.84
C ASP A 53 -8.15 -5.20 7.40
N ASN A 54 -8.56 -4.26 6.55
CA ASN A 54 -9.93 -4.23 6.01
C ASN A 54 -9.92 -4.82 4.60
N ILE A 55 -11.04 -5.42 4.21
CA ILE A 55 -11.21 -6.00 2.88
C ILE A 55 -12.47 -5.41 2.28
N ASP A 56 -12.31 -4.77 1.12
CA ASP A 56 -13.39 -4.14 0.36
C ASP A 56 -13.46 -4.80 -1.02
N GLY A 57 -14.63 -5.26 -1.43
CA GLY A 57 -14.82 -5.88 -2.74
C GLY A 57 -15.08 -4.85 -3.83
N PHE A 58 -14.59 -5.10 -5.04
CA PHE A 58 -15.16 -4.50 -6.24
C PHE A 58 -15.70 -5.58 -7.18
N PHE A 59 -16.67 -5.18 -8.00
CA PHE A 59 -17.17 -5.99 -9.10
C PHE A 59 -17.64 -5.10 -10.23
N LYS A 60 -17.47 -5.57 -11.47
CA LYS A 60 -18.08 -4.99 -12.67
C LYS A 60 -19.10 -5.99 -13.21
N ILE A 61 -20.28 -5.49 -13.55
CA ILE A 61 -21.33 -6.22 -14.27
C ILE A 61 -21.10 -5.97 -15.77
N GLU A 62 -21.18 -7.01 -16.59
CA GLU A 62 -21.06 -6.85 -18.04
C GLU A 62 -22.22 -6.03 -18.60
N PRO A 63 -21.97 -5.06 -19.49
CA PRO A 63 -23.03 -4.21 -20.04
C PRO A 63 -24.10 -5.00 -20.81
N GLU A 64 -23.67 -6.05 -21.52
CA GLU A 64 -24.55 -6.85 -22.39
C GLU A 64 -25.24 -8.00 -21.63
N SER A 65 -24.77 -8.35 -20.43
CA SER A 65 -25.35 -9.45 -19.64
C SER A 65 -25.29 -9.15 -18.13
N PRO A 66 -26.42 -8.74 -17.53
CA PRO A 66 -26.46 -8.39 -16.10
C PRO A 66 -26.27 -9.58 -15.16
N LEU A 67 -26.24 -10.81 -15.71
CA LEU A 67 -25.97 -12.05 -14.96
C LEU A 67 -24.48 -12.37 -14.89
N PHE A 68 -23.65 -11.71 -15.70
CA PHE A 68 -22.22 -11.95 -15.76
C PHE A 68 -21.46 -10.79 -15.12
N SER A 69 -20.50 -11.13 -14.28
CA SER A 69 -19.66 -10.18 -13.58
C SER A 69 -18.29 -10.75 -13.33
N PHE A 70 -17.33 -9.85 -13.14
CA PHE A 70 -16.02 -10.18 -12.65
C PHE A 70 -15.59 -9.14 -11.63
N GLY A 71 -14.64 -9.50 -10.78
CA GLY A 71 -14.17 -8.63 -9.72
C GLY A 71 -13.06 -9.27 -8.92
N GLN A 72 -12.59 -8.53 -7.94
CA GLN A 72 -11.58 -8.97 -7.00
C GLN A 72 -11.76 -8.18 -5.70
N GLN A 73 -11.19 -8.66 -4.61
CA GLN A 73 -11.17 -7.97 -3.34
C GLN A 73 -9.91 -7.12 -3.21
N TYR A 74 -10.07 -5.91 -2.68
CA TYR A 74 -9.01 -5.01 -2.30
C TYR A 74 -8.80 -5.12 -0.79
N GLN A 75 -7.66 -5.70 -0.39
CA GLN A 75 -7.24 -5.77 0.99
C GLN A 75 -6.43 -4.52 1.35
N ASN A 76 -6.99 -3.70 2.22
CA ASN A 76 -6.40 -2.48 2.77
C ASN A 76 -5.73 -2.78 4.11
N ARG A 77 -4.47 -3.22 4.05
CA ARG A 77 -3.66 -3.53 5.24
C ARG A 77 -2.75 -2.37 5.61
N VAL A 78 -2.62 -2.10 6.91
CA VAL A 78 -1.63 -1.18 7.47
C VAL A 78 -0.80 -1.94 8.49
N VAL A 79 0.52 -1.85 8.34
CA VAL A 79 1.50 -2.41 9.24
C VAL A 79 2.25 -1.27 9.91
N ARG A 80 2.52 -1.38 11.20
CA ARG A 80 3.45 -0.49 11.91
C ARG A 80 4.83 -1.13 11.89
N SER A 81 5.81 -0.44 11.31
CA SER A 81 7.19 -0.89 11.32
C SER A 81 7.71 -0.97 12.75
N GLU A 82 8.39 -2.06 13.09
CA GLU A 82 9.04 -2.22 14.41
C GLU A 82 10.37 -1.46 14.49
N GLU A 83 10.99 -1.19 13.34
CA GLU A 83 12.28 -0.50 13.25
C GLU A 83 12.11 1.02 13.34
N THR A 84 11.17 1.58 12.56
CA THR A 84 10.99 3.05 12.45
C THR A 84 9.81 3.57 13.26
N GLY A 85 8.86 2.71 13.63
CA GLY A 85 7.58 3.12 14.23
C GLY A 85 6.60 3.81 13.27
N THR A 86 6.97 3.98 11.99
CA THR A 86 6.10 4.58 10.96
C THR A 86 5.11 3.57 10.39
N VAL A 87 4.15 4.06 9.60
CA VAL A 87 3.16 3.21 8.94
C VAL A 87 3.63 2.75 7.55
N ILE A 88 3.35 1.49 7.26
CA ILE A 88 3.46 0.86 5.94
C ILE A 88 2.04 0.56 5.48
N ILE A 89 1.65 1.14 4.36
CA ILE A 89 0.36 0.84 3.73
C ILE A 89 0.62 -0.28 2.72
N ALA A 90 -0.07 -1.40 2.90
CA ALA A 90 0.21 -2.66 2.21
C ALA A 90 -1.03 -3.15 1.43
N PRO A 91 -1.46 -2.47 0.35
CA PRO A 91 -2.59 -2.95 -0.45
C PRO A 91 -2.29 -4.27 -1.14
N ARG A 92 -3.36 -5.04 -1.36
CA ARG A 92 -3.33 -6.29 -2.12
C ARG A 92 -4.66 -6.54 -2.82
N LEU A 93 -4.60 -6.88 -4.09
CA LEU A 93 -5.68 -7.45 -4.88
C LEU A 93 -5.70 -8.98 -4.72
N ARG A 94 -6.84 -9.55 -4.30
CA ARG A 94 -6.99 -10.97 -3.93
C ARG A 94 -8.40 -11.50 -4.11
N ASP A 95 -8.59 -12.81 -4.02
CA ASP A 95 -9.87 -13.49 -4.16
C ASP A 95 -10.63 -13.07 -5.45
N PRO A 96 -9.99 -13.15 -6.63
CA PRO A 96 -10.64 -12.80 -7.88
C PRO A 96 -11.78 -13.77 -8.19
N PHE A 97 -12.81 -13.25 -8.85
CA PHE A 97 -13.89 -14.06 -9.39
C PHE A 97 -14.28 -13.52 -10.76
N ASN A 98 -14.71 -14.41 -11.64
CA ASN A 98 -15.23 -14.05 -12.94
C ASN A 98 -16.17 -15.14 -13.42
N VAL A 99 -17.45 -14.77 -13.51
CA VAL A 99 -18.53 -15.64 -13.97
C VAL A 99 -18.92 -15.35 -15.42
N THR A 100 -18.17 -14.50 -16.12
CA THR A 100 -18.36 -14.18 -17.54
C THR A 100 -17.88 -15.32 -18.45
N GLY A 101 -18.17 -15.22 -19.75
CA GLY A 101 -17.59 -16.13 -20.75
C GLY A 101 -16.10 -15.86 -21.01
N GLY A 102 -15.63 -14.65 -20.74
CA GLY A 102 -14.33 -14.13 -21.13
C GLY A 102 -13.30 -14.03 -20.02
N GLN A 103 -12.17 -13.42 -20.37
CA GLN A 103 -11.09 -13.12 -19.43
C GLN A 103 -11.02 -11.62 -19.14
N ALA A 104 -10.94 -11.27 -17.87
CA ALA A 104 -10.64 -9.92 -17.44
C ALA A 104 -9.16 -9.82 -17.08
N LEU A 105 -8.54 -8.71 -17.44
CA LEU A 105 -7.15 -8.38 -17.13
C LEU A 105 -7.12 -7.13 -16.28
N ILE A 106 -6.42 -7.16 -15.15
CA ILE A 106 -6.13 -5.95 -14.36
C ILE A 106 -4.76 -5.44 -14.76
N ASP A 107 -4.74 -4.27 -15.41
CA ASP A 107 -3.53 -3.63 -15.87
C ASP A 107 -2.84 -2.85 -14.74
N GLY A 108 -3.60 -2.39 -13.74
CA GLY A 108 -3.05 -1.65 -12.62
C GLY A 108 -4.10 -1.07 -11.68
N PHE A 109 -3.62 -0.25 -10.76
CA PHE A 109 -4.47 0.58 -9.91
C PHE A 109 -3.73 1.82 -9.46
N SER A 110 -4.45 2.88 -9.07
CA SER A 110 -3.89 4.06 -8.44
C SER A 110 -4.45 4.28 -7.04
N ILE A 111 -3.72 4.99 -6.19
CA ILE A 111 -4.16 5.43 -4.86
C ILE A 111 -3.77 6.89 -4.66
N ASN A 112 -4.70 7.72 -4.18
CA ASN A 112 -4.43 9.12 -3.82
C ASN A 112 -4.21 9.32 -2.31
N GLY A 113 -3.74 10.50 -1.90
CA GLY A 113 -3.53 10.86 -0.49
C GLY A 113 -2.09 10.78 -0.01
N TYR A 114 -1.11 10.82 -0.92
CA TYR A 114 0.33 10.73 -0.60
C TYR A 114 1.07 12.07 -0.71
N ALA A 115 0.36 13.19 -0.92
CA ALA A 115 0.98 14.50 -1.03
C ALA A 115 1.73 14.88 0.26
N GLY A 116 2.97 15.35 0.11
CA GLY A 116 3.79 15.84 1.24
C GLY A 116 4.48 14.77 2.08
N TRP A 117 4.38 13.48 1.72
CA TRP A 117 5.05 12.39 2.42
C TRP A 117 6.28 11.87 1.66
N GLU A 118 7.29 11.43 2.39
CA GLU A 118 8.32 10.57 1.81
C GLU A 118 7.70 9.19 1.55
N VAL A 119 7.94 8.66 0.35
CA VAL A 119 7.34 7.41 -0.09
C VAL A 119 8.43 6.52 -0.61
N ASP A 120 8.45 5.30 -0.10
CA ASP A 120 9.32 4.22 -0.55
C ASP A 120 8.45 2.99 -0.83
N VAL A 121 8.64 2.39 -2.01
CA VAL A 121 7.71 1.41 -2.57
C VAL A 121 8.44 0.17 -3.03
N ASN A 122 7.94 -0.99 -2.61
CA ASN A 122 8.28 -2.28 -3.19
C ASN A 122 7.14 -3.28 -2.94
N TYR A 123 7.19 -4.49 -3.50
CA TYR A 123 6.26 -5.56 -3.14
C TYR A 123 6.99 -6.71 -2.46
N ARG A 124 6.29 -7.46 -1.61
CA ARG A 124 6.84 -8.61 -0.89
C ARG A 124 6.71 -9.89 -1.69
N SER A 125 7.81 -10.36 -2.27
CA SER A 125 7.86 -11.62 -3.01
C SER A 125 7.90 -12.86 -2.09
N ASP A 126 8.16 -12.67 -0.80
CA ASP A 126 8.08 -13.71 0.24
C ASP A 126 6.69 -13.81 0.89
N GLY A 127 5.73 -12.99 0.45
CA GLY A 127 4.35 -12.97 0.92
C GLY A 127 3.41 -13.84 0.08
N VAL A 128 2.12 -13.79 0.45
CA VAL A 128 1.05 -14.38 -0.36
C VAL A 128 0.79 -13.55 -1.61
N GLY A 129 0.45 -14.21 -2.72
CA GLY A 129 0.22 -13.60 -4.03
C GLY A 129 0.99 -14.33 -5.12
N ASP A 130 0.71 -13.97 -6.37
CA ASP A 130 1.34 -14.59 -7.54
C ASP A 130 2.23 -13.61 -8.29
N LYS A 131 1.81 -12.33 -8.36
CA LYS A 131 2.45 -11.32 -9.22
C LYS A 131 2.56 -9.95 -8.54
N GLY A 132 3.68 -9.26 -8.78
CA GLY A 132 3.89 -7.88 -8.33
C GLY A 132 3.71 -6.88 -9.47
N PRO A 133 3.38 -5.61 -9.16
CA PRO A 133 3.44 -4.54 -10.17
C PRO A 133 4.88 -4.40 -10.68
N THR A 134 5.02 -4.03 -11.96
CA THR A 134 6.33 -3.83 -12.60
C THR A 134 6.82 -2.41 -12.41
N PHE A 135 5.89 -1.45 -12.35
CA PHE A 135 6.19 -0.03 -12.22
C PHE A 135 5.34 0.60 -11.13
N VAL A 136 5.88 1.65 -10.52
CA VAL A 136 5.10 2.66 -9.83
C VAL A 136 5.49 4.03 -10.37
N ASP A 137 4.49 4.85 -10.69
CA ASP A 137 4.64 6.28 -10.93
C ASP A 137 4.02 7.10 -9.79
N ARG A 138 4.62 8.26 -9.53
CA ARG A 138 4.11 9.24 -8.58
C ARG A 138 3.77 10.51 -9.33
N SER A 139 2.56 11.02 -9.16
CA SER A 139 2.11 12.26 -9.78
C SER A 139 3.03 13.44 -9.44
N ALA A 140 3.02 14.48 -10.28
CA ALA A 140 3.89 15.64 -10.13
C ALA A 140 3.63 16.44 -8.84
N ASP A 141 2.40 16.44 -8.34
CA ASP A 141 2.02 17.00 -7.04
C ASP A 141 2.30 16.06 -5.85
N GLY A 142 2.75 14.83 -6.13
CA GLY A 142 3.10 13.82 -5.15
C GLY A 142 1.90 13.10 -4.53
N ASP A 143 0.67 13.39 -4.94
CA ASP A 143 -0.55 12.89 -4.29
C ASP A 143 -0.94 11.47 -4.70
N VAL A 144 -0.73 11.11 -5.96
CA VAL A 144 -1.21 9.87 -6.55
C VAL A 144 -0.03 8.94 -6.81
N LEU A 145 -0.17 7.69 -6.38
CA LEU A 145 0.70 6.58 -6.76
C LEU A 145 -0.08 5.69 -7.73
N THR A 146 0.49 5.41 -8.90
CA THR A 146 -0.09 4.47 -9.87
C THR A 146 0.81 3.26 -10.00
N PHE A 147 0.24 2.08 -9.81
CA PHE A 147 0.91 0.79 -9.92
C PHE A 147 0.49 0.13 -11.22
N THR A 148 1.46 -0.20 -12.07
CA THR A 148 1.21 -0.86 -13.36
C THR A 148 1.82 -2.26 -13.36
N PHE A 149 1.02 -3.24 -13.75
CA PHE A 149 1.47 -4.60 -14.04
C PHE A 149 1.93 -4.66 -15.50
N GLY A 150 3.24 -4.84 -15.72
CA GLY A 150 3.78 -5.04 -17.08
C GLY A 150 3.24 -6.33 -17.74
N PHE A 151 2.83 -7.29 -16.90
CA PHE A 151 2.01 -8.43 -17.28
C PHE A 151 0.75 -8.39 -16.41
N PRO A 152 -0.43 -8.06 -16.97
CA PRO A 152 -1.66 -7.90 -16.20
C PRO A 152 -1.99 -9.10 -15.32
N LEU A 153 -2.73 -8.87 -14.23
CA LEU A 153 -3.32 -9.97 -13.45
C LEU A 153 -4.45 -10.58 -14.26
N VAL A 154 -4.40 -11.90 -14.44
CA VAL A 154 -5.41 -12.66 -15.17
C VAL A 154 -6.53 -13.08 -14.22
N ILE A 155 -7.74 -12.64 -14.54
CA ILE A 155 -8.98 -13.08 -13.91
C ILE A 155 -9.73 -13.93 -14.94
N ASN A 156 -9.52 -15.23 -14.89
CA ASN A 156 -10.07 -16.16 -15.88
C ASN A 156 -11.54 -16.49 -15.60
N ASN A 157 -12.27 -17.05 -16.57
CA ASN A 157 -13.65 -17.47 -16.33
C ASN A 157 -13.71 -18.69 -15.38
N LEU A 158 -14.94 -19.06 -14.96
CA LEU A 158 -15.24 -20.23 -14.12
C LEU A 158 -14.63 -21.55 -14.59
N PHE A 159 -14.28 -21.67 -15.88
CA PHE A 159 -13.76 -22.88 -16.50
C PHE A 159 -12.26 -22.81 -16.81
N GLY A 160 -11.61 -21.68 -16.54
CA GLY A 160 -10.20 -21.45 -16.77
C GLY A 160 -9.39 -21.50 -15.46
N GLU A 161 -8.28 -22.23 -15.46
CA GLU A 161 -7.63 -22.66 -14.21
C GLU A 161 -6.82 -21.59 -13.48
N ILE A 162 -6.44 -20.48 -14.13
CA ILE A 162 -5.50 -19.51 -13.53
C ILE A 162 -6.24 -18.24 -13.13
N GLN A 163 -6.39 -18.07 -11.83
CA GLN A 163 -6.75 -16.81 -11.18
C GLN A 163 -5.48 -16.25 -10.52
N GLU A 164 -5.13 -15.00 -10.78
CA GLU A 164 -3.94 -14.39 -10.21
C GLU A 164 -4.27 -13.34 -9.15
N GLU A 165 -3.49 -13.36 -8.07
CA GLU A 165 -3.50 -12.37 -7.00
C GLU A 165 -2.23 -11.53 -7.03
N SER A 166 -2.33 -10.30 -6.54
CA SER A 166 -1.13 -9.50 -6.32
C SER A 166 -0.38 -9.95 -5.05
N PHE A 167 0.94 -9.73 -5.04
CA PHE A 167 1.68 -9.64 -3.77
C PHE A 167 1.23 -8.42 -2.97
N PHE A 168 1.49 -8.43 -1.67
CA PHE A 168 1.41 -7.21 -0.86
C PHE A 168 2.39 -6.17 -1.38
N ILE A 169 1.87 -4.99 -1.73
CA ILE A 169 2.66 -3.86 -2.18
C ILE A 169 2.92 -2.99 -0.97
N ASN A 170 4.14 -2.95 -0.46
CA ASN A 170 4.50 -2.14 0.68
C ASN A 170 4.82 -0.70 0.24
N ILE A 171 4.06 0.23 0.79
CA ILE A 171 4.25 1.67 0.65
C ILE A 171 4.69 2.18 2.03
N LEU A 172 6.01 2.21 2.23
CA LEU A 172 6.60 2.78 3.44
C LEU A 172 6.56 4.30 3.35
N THR A 173 6.15 4.93 4.45
CA THR A 173 6.10 6.38 4.58
C THR A 173 6.79 6.85 5.85
N ASP A 174 7.14 8.13 5.92
CA ASP A 174 7.59 8.80 7.15
C ASP A 174 6.42 9.18 8.08
N ALA A 175 5.18 8.83 7.72
CA ALA A 175 4.01 9.14 8.52
C ALA A 175 3.92 8.29 9.80
N PRO A 176 3.61 8.89 10.96
CA PRO A 176 3.45 8.15 12.22
C PRO A 176 2.09 7.44 12.32
N LYS A 177 1.11 7.84 11.52
CA LYS A 177 -0.29 7.39 11.58
C LYS A 177 -0.87 7.26 10.17
N PHE A 178 -2.08 6.73 10.11
CA PHE A 178 -2.88 6.65 8.88
C PHE A 178 -4.30 7.13 9.15
N ILE A 179 -5.00 7.52 8.09
CA ILE A 179 -6.45 7.76 8.07
C ILE A 179 -7.07 7.01 6.90
N THR A 180 -8.37 6.73 6.92
CA THR A 180 -9.08 5.98 5.86
C THR A 180 -9.87 6.91 4.94
N THR A 181 -9.22 7.97 4.45
CA THR A 181 -9.85 8.95 3.54
C THR A 181 -9.41 8.78 2.08
N GLY A 182 -8.46 7.88 1.81
CA GLY A 182 -7.95 7.63 0.48
C GLY A 182 -8.97 6.93 -0.42
N ARG A 183 -8.64 6.95 -1.71
CA ARG A 183 -9.38 6.27 -2.77
C ARG A 183 -8.39 5.49 -3.63
N ALA A 184 -8.73 4.23 -3.88
CA ALA A 184 -8.05 3.40 -4.86
C ALA A 184 -8.92 3.29 -6.11
N THR A 185 -8.29 3.36 -7.28
CA THR A 185 -8.94 3.24 -8.58
C THR A 185 -8.25 2.13 -9.37
N LEU A 186 -8.94 1.02 -9.56
CA LEU A 186 -8.47 -0.11 -10.33
C LEU A 186 -8.87 0.07 -11.79
N PHE A 187 -7.98 -0.33 -12.70
CA PHE A 187 -8.26 -0.28 -14.13
C PHE A 187 -7.73 -1.51 -14.86
N GLY A 188 -8.40 -1.83 -15.95
CA GLY A 188 -8.10 -3.02 -16.73
C GLY A 188 -8.93 -3.11 -18.01
N ARG A 189 -8.92 -4.30 -18.61
CA ARG A 189 -9.57 -4.58 -19.90
C ARG A 189 -10.20 -5.96 -19.94
N ASN A 190 -11.22 -6.13 -20.78
CA ASN A 190 -11.79 -7.44 -21.08
C ASN A 190 -11.20 -7.95 -22.41
N LEU A 191 -10.70 -9.19 -22.45
CA LEU A 191 -10.10 -9.74 -23.66
C LEU A 191 -11.12 -10.03 -24.76
N ASP A 192 -12.37 -10.28 -24.41
CA ASP A 192 -13.44 -10.51 -25.38
C ASP A 192 -13.95 -9.20 -25.98
N TYR A 193 -13.77 -8.09 -25.25
CA TYR A 193 -14.15 -6.74 -25.66
C TYR A 193 -12.91 -5.83 -25.59
N PRO A 194 -11.96 -5.96 -26.52
CA PRO A 194 -10.65 -5.29 -26.43
C PRO A 194 -10.71 -3.76 -26.44
N ASP A 195 -11.84 -3.19 -26.90
CA ASP A 195 -12.10 -1.75 -26.88
C ASP A 195 -12.75 -1.27 -25.56
N GLU A 196 -13.14 -2.18 -24.67
CA GLU A 196 -13.67 -1.85 -23.35
C GLU A 196 -12.58 -1.87 -22.26
N PHE A 197 -12.27 -0.68 -21.78
CA PHE A 197 -11.62 -0.51 -20.49
C PHE A 197 -12.65 -0.54 -19.36
N PHE A 198 -12.24 -1.04 -18.21
CA PHE A 198 -13.00 -0.89 -16.99
C PHE A 198 -12.23 -0.10 -15.96
N GLU A 199 -12.98 0.61 -15.13
CA GLU A 199 -12.47 1.32 -13.97
C GLU A 199 -13.40 1.06 -12.79
N ALA A 200 -12.84 0.81 -11.62
CA ALA A 200 -13.59 0.66 -10.37
C ALA A 200 -12.89 1.45 -9.26
N SER A 201 -13.65 2.29 -8.56
CA SER A 201 -13.12 3.14 -7.49
C SER A 201 -13.64 2.73 -6.12
N ILE A 202 -12.73 2.55 -5.16
CA ILE A 202 -13.00 2.14 -3.78
C ILE A 202 -12.53 3.27 -2.85
N GLY A 203 -13.42 3.78 -2.00
CA GLY A 203 -13.06 4.77 -0.96
C GLY A 203 -12.69 4.08 0.36
N GLY A 204 -12.32 4.85 1.38
CA GLY A 204 -12.01 4.27 2.69
C GLY A 204 -10.60 3.68 2.78
N ILE A 205 -9.73 4.00 1.81
CA ILE A 205 -8.38 3.43 1.72
C ILE A 205 -7.46 4.12 2.71
N ALA A 206 -6.58 3.34 3.35
CA ALA A 206 -5.62 3.88 4.29
C ALA A 206 -4.59 4.73 3.54
N VAL A 207 -4.34 5.92 4.06
CA VAL A 207 -3.36 6.89 3.54
C VAL A 207 -2.55 7.47 4.70
N PRO A 208 -1.31 7.90 4.46
CA PRO A 208 -0.45 8.46 5.51
C PRO A 208 -1.08 9.70 6.14
N SER A 209 -0.86 9.88 7.44
CA SER A 209 -1.36 11.03 8.19
C SER A 209 -0.50 11.36 9.40
N SER A 210 -0.42 12.65 9.73
CA SER A 210 0.08 13.15 11.02
C SER A 210 -1.05 13.34 12.03
N ALA A 211 -2.31 13.31 11.60
CA ALA A 211 -3.44 13.62 12.45
C ALA A 211 -3.73 12.50 13.44
N ASP A 212 -4.00 12.89 14.68
CA ASP A 212 -4.59 12.03 15.67
C ASP A 212 -6.04 11.75 15.25
N VAL A 213 -6.28 10.58 14.67
CA VAL A 213 -7.63 10.11 14.29
C VAL A 213 -8.61 10.11 15.48
N ASN A 214 -8.07 10.18 16.70
CA ASN A 214 -8.79 10.20 17.97
C ASN A 214 -8.88 11.59 18.64
N ALA A 215 -8.55 12.69 17.95
CA ALA A 215 -9.00 14.00 18.40
C ALA A 215 -10.51 14.09 18.17
N ALA A 216 -11.29 13.35 18.97
CA ALA A 216 -12.73 13.50 19.05
C ALA A 216 -12.99 15.00 19.19
N PRO A 217 -13.89 15.59 18.37
CA PRO A 217 -14.24 16.99 18.52
C PRO A 217 -14.57 17.21 20.00
N VAL A 218 -13.77 18.02 20.69
CA VAL A 218 -14.02 18.34 22.09
C VAL A 218 -15.48 18.81 22.10
N PRO A 219 -16.38 18.09 22.80
CA PRO A 219 -17.81 18.36 22.68
C PRO A 219 -18.04 19.85 22.87
N ALA A 220 -18.88 20.47 22.04
CA ALA A 220 -19.13 21.91 22.14
C ALA A 220 -19.50 22.31 23.58
N SER A 221 -20.10 21.39 24.35
CA SER A 221 -20.33 21.53 25.79
C SER A 221 -19.06 21.79 26.60
N ALA A 222 -17.95 21.10 26.37
CA ALA A 222 -16.69 21.34 27.08
C ALA A 222 -16.11 22.74 26.78
N LEU A 223 -16.22 23.23 25.54
CA LEU A 223 -15.87 24.61 25.20
C LEU A 223 -16.84 25.63 25.85
N LEU A 224 -18.13 25.30 25.92
CA LEU A 224 -19.15 26.14 26.54
C LEU A 224 -18.97 26.22 28.06
N PHE A 225 -18.65 25.09 28.71
CA PHE A 225 -18.30 25.02 30.12
C PHE A 225 -17.01 25.80 30.42
N GLY A 226 -15.97 25.63 29.59
CA GLY A 226 -14.72 26.37 29.73
C GLY A 226 -14.90 27.88 29.62
N SER A 227 -15.63 28.33 28.59
CA SER A 227 -15.92 29.76 28.39
C SER A 227 -16.85 30.34 29.47
N GLY A 228 -17.83 29.57 29.94
CA GLY A 228 -18.68 29.96 31.07
C GLY A 228 -17.90 30.17 32.38
N LEU A 229 -16.96 29.26 32.70
CA LEU A 229 -16.07 29.39 33.86
C LEU A 229 -15.19 30.63 33.78
N LEU A 230 -14.59 30.91 32.61
CA LEU A 230 -13.80 32.12 32.40
C LEU A 230 -14.64 33.40 32.54
N GLY A 231 -15.88 33.38 32.06
CA GLY A 231 -16.83 34.48 32.24
C GLY A 231 -17.14 34.76 33.72
N LEU A 232 -17.33 33.71 34.53
CA LEU A 232 -17.58 33.85 35.97
C LEU A 232 -16.35 34.40 36.73
N VAL A 233 -15.14 33.94 36.41
CA VAL A 233 -13.90 34.47 37.01
C VAL A 233 -13.72 35.97 36.68
N GLY A 234 -14.01 36.37 35.44
CA GLY A 234 -14.00 37.78 35.04
C GLY A 234 -14.98 38.64 35.83
N MET A 235 -16.19 38.14 36.10
CA MET A 235 -17.19 38.85 36.90
C MET A 235 -16.78 39.00 38.38
N VAL A 236 -16.14 37.99 38.97
CA VAL A 236 -15.69 38.05 40.37
C VAL A 236 -14.59 39.10 40.57
N ARG A 237 -13.64 39.23 39.63
CA ARG A 237 -12.57 40.26 39.72
C ARG A 237 -13.13 41.68 39.68
N ARG A 238 -14.12 41.95 38.84
CA ARG A 238 -14.70 43.28 38.66
C ARG A 238 -15.42 43.83 39.91
N LYS A 239 -15.81 42.94 40.84
CA LYS A 239 -16.43 43.33 42.11
C LYS A 239 -15.42 43.81 43.15
N HIS A 240 -14.13 43.48 42.99
CA HIS A 240 -13.10 43.79 43.97
C HIS A 240 -12.44 45.17 43.76
N ASP A 241 -12.64 45.79 42.59
CA ASP A 241 -12.05 47.09 42.23
C ASP A 241 -12.98 48.29 42.53
N ASN A 242 -14.13 48.07 43.17
CA ASN A 242 -15.13 49.12 43.50
C ASN A 242 -15.28 49.36 45.01
N ILE A 243 -14.24 49.11 45.81
CA ILE A 243 -14.12 49.52 47.23
C ILE A 243 -12.85 50.35 47.36
#